data_AF-A0A6G2DGE0-F1
#
_entry.id   AF-A0A6G2DGE0-F1
#
_cell.length_a   1.000
_cell.length_b   1.000
_cell.length_c   1.000
_cell.angle_alpha   90.00
_cell.angle_beta   90.00
_cell.angle_gamma   90.00
#
_symmetry.space_group_name_H-M   'P 1'
#
loop_
_entity.id
_entity.type
_entity.pdbx_description
1 polymer ?
#
loop_
_entity_poly.entity_id
_entity_poly.type
_entity_poly.pdbx_seq_one_letter_code
_entity_poly.pdbx_strand_id
1 'polypeptide(L)' 'LQAFNDAGFIENFASEELARIRRKIHDSESQVRDVLQDLLKQKAQMLTEGIVASRNGRQVLPVKNTYRNKIAGVVHDISA' A
#
# COMPACT_ATOMS: atom_id res chain seq x y z
N LEU A 1 -27.45 9.20 -14.44
CA LEU A 1 -26.41 8.60 -13.59
C LEU A 1 -27.11 7.91 -12.43
N GLN A 2 -27.08 6.57 -12.39
CA GLN A 2 -27.64 5.82 -11.26
C GLN A 2 -26.56 5.61 -10.20
N ALA A 3 -26.91 5.79 -8.93
CA ALA A 3 -25.99 5.63 -7.80
C ALA A 3 -25.57 4.17 -7.57
N PHE A 4 -26.32 3.22 -8.13
CA PHE A 4 -26.05 1.79 -8.13
C PHE A 4 -25.80 1.33 -9.56
N ASN A 5 -24.79 0.50 -9.78
CA ASN A 5 -24.62 -0.18 -11.06
C ASN A 5 -25.42 -1.49 -11.12
N ASP A 6 -25.49 -2.09 -12.31
CA ASP A 6 -26.26 -3.32 -12.57
C ASP A 6 -25.78 -4.52 -11.73
N ALA A 7 -24.58 -4.45 -11.16
CA ALA A 7 -24.01 -5.44 -10.26
C ALA A 7 -24.28 -5.14 -8.76
N GLY A 8 -25.05 -4.09 -8.45
CA GLY A 8 -25.43 -3.71 -7.08
C GLY A 8 -24.37 -2.94 -6.30
N PHE A 9 -23.28 -2.49 -6.95
CA PHE A 9 -22.27 -1.68 -6.29
C PHE A 9 -22.61 -0.19 -6.32
N ILE A 10 -22.23 0.50 -5.25
CA ILE A 10 -22.38 1.95 -5.14
C ILE A 10 -21.28 2.63 -5.95
N GLU A 11 -21.69 3.41 -6.94
CA GLU A 11 -20.80 4.15 -7.80
C GLU A 11 -20.08 5.29 -7.07
N ASN A 12 -18.89 5.65 -7.53
CA ASN A 12 -18.09 6.70 -6.90
C ASN A 12 -18.81 8.05 -6.86
N PHE A 13 -19.64 8.33 -7.86
CA PHE A 13 -20.42 9.56 -7.98
C PHE A 13 -21.78 9.49 -7.26
N ALA A 14 -22.06 8.43 -6.49
CA ALA A 14 -23.33 8.29 -5.77
C ALA A 14 -23.58 9.42 -4.76
N SER A 15 -22.52 9.99 -4.18
CA SER A 15 -22.57 11.26 -3.47
C SER A 15 -21.21 11.97 -3.55
N GLU A 16 -21.20 13.30 -3.45
CA GLU A 16 -19.95 14.08 -3.43
C GLU A 16 -19.07 13.72 -2.23
N GLU A 17 -19.68 13.43 -1.08
CA GLU A 17 -18.97 13.03 0.13
C GLU A 17 -18.30 11.66 -0.05
N LEU A 18 -19.00 10.68 -0.62
CA LEU A 18 -18.44 9.36 -0.92
C LEU A 18 -17.30 9.45 -1.93
N ALA A 19 -17.49 10.23 -3.00
CA ALA A 19 -16.44 10.49 -3.99
C ALA A 19 -15.18 11.07 -3.33
N ARG A 20 -15.36 12.05 -2.44
CA ARG A 20 -14.27 12.70 -1.71
C ARG A 20 -13.56 11.74 -0.76
N ILE A 21 -14.28 10.91 -0.01
CA ILE A 21 -13.71 9.91 0.90
C ILE A 21 -12.90 8.87 0.10
N ARG A 22 -13.48 8.32 -0.98
CA ARG A 22 -12.80 7.33 -1.82
C ARG A 22 -11.54 7.90 -2.48
N ARG A 23 -11.60 9.16 -2.96
CA ARG A 23 -10.41 9.86 -3.47
C ARG A 23 -9.32 9.98 -2.40
N LYS A 24 -9.66 10.41 -1.19
CA LYS A 24 -8.68 10.49 -0.09
C LYS A 24 -8.03 9.15 0.25
N ILE A 25 -8.80 8.07 0.23
CA ILE A 25 -8.27 6.70 0.44
C ILE A 25 -7.25 6.39 -0.66
N HIS A 26 -7.64 6.59 -1.93
CA HIS A 26 -6.78 6.32 -3.07
C HIS A 26 -5.49 7.16 -3.07
N ASP A 27 -5.59 8.45 -2.75
CA ASP A 27 -4.45 9.37 -2.65
C ASP A 27 -3.50 8.92 -1.54
N SER A 28 -4.03 8.52 -0.38
CA SER A 28 -3.23 8.02 0.74
C SER A 28 -2.52 6.71 0.38
N GLU A 29 -3.21 5.80 -0.31
CA GLU A 29 -2.60 4.56 -0.81
C GLU A 29 -1.51 4.83 -1.84
N SER A 30 -1.68 5.84 -2.69
CA SER A 30 -0.66 6.27 -3.65
C SER A 30 0.57 6.81 -2.94
N GLN A 31 0.39 7.68 -1.94
CA GLN A 31 1.50 8.20 -1.15
C GLN A 31 2.29 7.07 -0.45
N VAL A 32 1.58 6.07 0.08
CA VAL A 32 2.24 4.87 0.66
C VAL A 32 3.04 4.11 -0.40
N ARG A 33 2.48 3.92 -1.60
CA ARG A 33 3.19 3.28 -2.72
C ARG A 33 4.46 4.04 -3.10
N ASP A 34 4.37 5.36 -3.24
CA ASP A 34 5.49 6.21 -3.64
C ASP A 34 6.63 6.12 -2.60
N VAL A 35 6.31 6.22 -1.32
CA VAL A 35 7.28 6.07 -0.22
C VAL A 35 7.94 4.68 -0.26
N LEU A 36 7.16 3.61 -0.46
CA LEU A 36 7.71 2.26 -0.54
C LEU A 36 8.60 2.08 -1.77
N GLN A 37 8.26 2.66 -2.92
CA GLN A 37 9.10 2.62 -4.13
C GLN A 37 10.41 3.39 -3.95
N ASP A 38 10.39 4.52 -3.27
CA ASP A 38 11.60 5.28 -2.97
C ASP A 38 12.52 4.51 -2.01
N LEU A 39 11.94 3.92 -0.96
CA LEU A 39 12.68 3.05 -0.04
C LEU A 39 13.23 1.80 -0.74
N LEU A 40 12.47 1.21 -1.67
CA LEU A 40 12.90 0.07 -2.49
C LEU A 40 14.18 0.40 -3.25
N LYS A 41 14.25 1.57 -3.88
CA LYS A 41 15.43 2.04 -4.62
C LYS A 41 16.59 2.38 -3.68
N GLN A 42 16.34 3.14 -2.62
CA GLN A 42 17.39 3.61 -1.70
C GLN A 42 18.00 2.50 -0.84
N LYS A 43 17.22 1.47 -0.51
CA LYS A 43 17.60 0.39 0.40
C LYS A 43 17.72 -0.96 -0.28
N ALA A 44 17.77 -1.03 -1.61
CA ALA A 44 17.81 -2.26 -2.41
C ALA A 44 18.77 -3.34 -1.87
N GLN A 45 19.98 -2.96 -1.42
CA GLN A 45 20.97 -3.90 -0.89
C GLN A 45 20.53 -4.61 0.41
N MET A 46 19.67 -3.96 1.19
CA MET A 46 19.14 -4.44 2.48
C MET A 46 17.89 -5.31 2.30
N LEU A 47 17.32 -5.37 1.10
CA LEU A 47 16.11 -6.13 0.78
C LEU A 47 16.45 -7.53 0.27
N THR A 48 15.56 -8.48 0.52
CA THR A 48 15.64 -9.84 -0.01
C THR A 48 15.32 -9.84 -1.49
N GLU A 49 14.29 -9.09 -1.88
CA GLU A 49 13.83 -8.94 -3.26
C GLU A 49 13.56 -7.47 -3.57
N GLY A 50 13.76 -7.08 -4.82
CA GLY A 50 13.50 -5.72 -5.33
C GLY A 50 12.03 -5.47 -5.65
N ILE A 51 11.09 -5.97 -4.83
CA ILE A 51 9.65 -5.84 -5.05
C ILE A 51 8.93 -5.36 -3.78
N VAL A 52 7.78 -4.70 -3.96
CA VAL A 52 6.82 -4.45 -2.87
C VAL A 52 5.90 -5.66 -2.77
N ALA A 53 5.79 -6.25 -1.58
CA ALA A 53 4.92 -7.39 -1.32
C ALA A 53 3.65 -6.97 -0.58
N SER A 54 2.63 -7.83 -0.58
CA SER A 54 1.43 -7.67 0.26
C SER A 54 1.42 -8.72 1.37
N ARG A 55 1.16 -8.29 2.60
CA ARG A 55 0.96 -9.15 3.79
C ARG A 55 -0.25 -8.65 4.56
N ASN A 56 -1.28 -9.48 4.69
CA ASN A 56 -2.53 -9.15 5.40
C ASN A 56 -3.17 -7.84 4.90
N GLY A 57 -3.15 -7.61 3.59
CA GLY A 57 -3.67 -6.38 2.98
C GLY A 57 -2.80 -5.14 3.16
N ARG A 58 -1.59 -5.27 3.73
CA ARG A 58 -0.62 -4.19 3.87
C ARG A 58 0.52 -4.34 2.88
N GLN A 59 0.95 -3.22 2.33
CA GLN A 59 2.12 -3.16 1.45
C GLN A 59 3.39 -3.13 2.31
N VAL A 60 4.32 -4.04 2.03
CA VAL A 60 5.53 -4.26 2.84
C VAL A 60 6.76 -4.42 1.95
N LEU A 61 7.93 -4.08 2.50
CA LEU A 61 9.21 -4.35 1.86
C LEU A 61 9.84 -5.62 2.50
N PRO A 62 10.27 -6.60 1.69
CA PRO A 62 10.94 -7.79 2.21
C PRO A 62 12.38 -7.43 2.61
N VAL A 63 12.63 -7.25 3.89
CA VAL A 63 13.95 -6.89 4.44
C VAL A 63 14.73 -8.14 4.81
N LYS A 64 16.03 -8.19 4.47
CA LYS A 64 16.92 -9.25 4.96
C LYS A 64 16.98 -9.22 6.48
N ASN A 65 16.89 -10.38 7.13
CA ASN A 65 16.87 -10.45 8.60
C ASN A 65 18.07 -9.76 9.27
N THR A 66 19.25 -9.78 8.63
CA THR A 66 20.47 -9.08 9.10
C THR A 66 20.35 -7.55 9.13
N TYR A 67 19.43 -6.97 8.35
CA TYR A 67 19.22 -5.53 8.24
C TYR A 67 17.92 -5.06 8.92
N ARG A 68 17.18 -5.95 9.60
CA ARG A 68 15.88 -5.63 10.22
C ARG A 68 15.94 -4.46 11.22
N ASN A 69 17.07 -4.29 11.92
CA ASN A 69 17.28 -3.21 12.90
C ASN A 69 17.84 -1.92 12.27
N LYS A 70 18.23 -1.96 10.98
CA LYS A 70 18.78 -0.82 10.23
C LYS A 70 17.74 -0.05 9.43
N ILE A 71 16.55 -0.64 9.23
CA ILE A 71 15.42 0.00 8.57
C ILE A 71 14.38 0.32 9.64
N ALA A 72 14.05 1.60 9.80
CA ALA A 72 12.97 2.02 10.68
C ALA A 72 11.62 1.59 10.08
N GLY A 73 10.78 0.95 10.89
CA GLY A 73 9.46 0.50 10.46
C GLY A 73 8.83 -0.48 11.43
N VAL A 74 7.64 -0.96 11.07
CA VAL A 74 6.92 -2.00 11.80
C VAL A 74 7.09 -3.32 11.06
N VAL A 75 7.50 -4.37 11.77
CA VAL A 75 7.57 -5.72 11.20
C VAL A 75 6.16 -6.27 11.14
N HIS A 76 5.67 -6.54 9.93
CA HIS A 76 4.33 -7.09 9.71
C HIS A 76 4.28 -8.61 9.81
N ASP A 77 5.34 -9.27 9.35
CA ASP A 77 5.47 -10.73 9.35
C ASP A 77 6.95 -11.12 9.20
N ILE A 78 7.32 -12.32 9.64
CA ILE A 78 8.65 -12.90 9.46
C ILE A 78 8.47 -14.23 8.73
N SER A 79 8.88 -14.27 7.47
CA SER A 79 8.98 -15.54 6.73
C SER A 79 10.16 -16.34 7.27
N ALA A 80 9.90 -17.59 7.68
CA ALA A 80 10.90 -18.52 8.22
C ALA A 80 11.74 -19.16 7.12
#